data_AF-A0A285U181-F1
#
_entry.id   AF-A0A285U181-F1
#
_cell.length_a   1.000
_cell.length_b   1.000
_cell.length_c   1.000
_cell.angle_alpha   90.00
_cell.angle_beta   90.00
_cell.angle_gamma   90.00
#
_symmetry.space_group_name_H-M   'P 1'
#
loop_
_entity.id
_entity.type
_entity.pdbx_description
1 polymer ?
#
loop_
_entity_poly.entity_id
_entity_poly.type
_entity_poly.pdbx_seq_one_letter_code
_entity_poly.pdbx_strand_id
1 'polypeptide(L)'
;MRVGYTSILSNALQEIEYASDSANDLKSNKDSKKLWKAWSELLDHYVKAVSAMRRATDQGSSKKWSDSLLEEQRRNKILQYAYQARDNANHVFEMTRRVEEPSVSLGKIIRITGNSRVTFRDNYIVDPQGVKYIMPNGQITTQGGRFKGGNFPREVLKQNEHYLVISEVQTRSGFYDIPNLDTKEENRANEIAECICYWLDKKKNELISLAKEEEKRSS
;
A
#
# COMPACT_ATOMS: atom_id res chain seq x y z
N MET A 1 14.84 -34.75 -5.86
CA MET A 1 14.81 -33.29 -5.58
C MET A 1 16.22 -32.80 -5.21
N ARG A 2 16.71 -31.69 -5.78
CA ARG A 2 18.06 -31.16 -5.47
C ARG A 2 18.04 -30.51 -4.07
N VAL A 3 19.12 -30.68 -3.30
CA VAL A 3 19.24 -30.13 -1.92
C VAL A 3 19.05 -28.61 -1.85
N GLY A 4 19.34 -27.87 -2.94
CA GLY A 4 19.10 -26.43 -3.02
C GLY A 4 17.64 -26.02 -3.30
N TYR A 5 16.79 -26.90 -3.80
CA TYR A 5 15.41 -26.55 -4.17
C TYR A 5 14.54 -26.30 -2.93
N THR A 6 14.64 -27.16 -1.92
CA THR A 6 13.85 -27.08 -0.68
C THR A 6 14.16 -25.84 0.14
N SER A 7 15.44 -25.43 0.22
CA SER A 7 15.85 -24.21 0.91
C SER A 7 15.38 -22.95 0.19
N ILE A 8 15.44 -22.92 -1.15
CA ILE A 8 14.93 -21.79 -1.95
C ILE A 8 13.41 -21.69 -1.86
N LEU A 9 12.71 -22.83 -1.87
CA LEU A 9 11.25 -22.89 -1.67
C LEU A 9 10.85 -22.36 -0.30
N SER A 10 11.53 -22.81 0.77
CA SER A 10 11.29 -22.33 2.14
C SER A 10 11.47 -20.80 2.23
N ASN A 11 12.53 -20.27 1.62
CA ASN A 11 12.77 -18.83 1.56
C ASN A 11 11.63 -18.08 0.83
N ALA A 12 11.14 -18.61 -0.29
CA ALA A 12 10.01 -18.01 -1.01
C ALA A 12 8.75 -17.96 -0.12
N LEU A 13 8.46 -19.03 0.62
CA LEU A 13 7.31 -19.09 1.52
C LEU A 13 7.43 -18.09 2.68
N GLN A 14 8.62 -17.95 3.25
CA GLN A 14 8.91 -17.01 4.32
C GLN A 14 8.75 -15.55 3.86
N GLU A 15 9.24 -15.20 2.67
CA GLU A 15 9.08 -13.85 2.11
C GLU A 15 7.60 -13.52 1.81
N ILE A 16 6.77 -14.52 1.47
CA ILE A 16 5.32 -14.33 1.30
C ILE A 16 4.62 -14.04 2.64
N GLU A 17 5.05 -14.69 3.71
CA GLU A 17 4.56 -14.44 5.07
C GLU A 17 4.93 -13.01 5.51
N TYR A 18 6.18 -12.60 5.32
CA TYR A 18 6.62 -11.24 5.65
C TYR A 18 5.94 -10.14 4.84
N ALA A 19 5.64 -10.39 3.56
CA ALA A 19 4.82 -9.48 2.76
C ALA A 19 3.41 -9.34 3.37
N SER A 20 2.83 -10.45 3.84
CA SER A 20 1.49 -10.44 4.46
C SER A 20 1.48 -9.71 5.80
N ASP A 21 2.51 -9.90 6.63
CA ASP A 21 2.68 -9.18 7.89
C ASP A 21 2.83 -7.68 7.65
N SER A 22 3.64 -7.29 6.67
CA SER A 22 3.83 -5.89 6.28
C SER A 22 2.53 -5.24 5.77
N ALA A 23 1.68 -6.00 5.05
CA ALA A 23 0.37 -5.53 4.64
C ALA A 23 -0.59 -5.33 5.83
N ASN A 24 -0.54 -6.22 6.82
CA ASN A 24 -1.33 -6.08 8.05
C ASN A 24 -0.85 -4.88 8.89
N ASP A 25 0.45 -4.67 8.96
CA ASP A 25 1.04 -3.48 9.58
C ASP A 25 0.61 -2.21 8.86
N LEU A 26 0.56 -2.20 7.52
CA LEU A 26 0.09 -1.04 6.76
C LEU A 26 -1.36 -0.66 7.10
N LYS A 27 -2.24 -1.65 7.29
CA LYS A 27 -3.65 -1.44 7.63
C LYS A 27 -3.86 -0.96 9.07
N SER A 28 -3.02 -1.39 9.99
CA SER A 28 -3.22 -1.20 11.44
C SER A 28 -2.44 -0.02 12.01
N ASN A 29 -1.35 0.40 11.36
CA ASN A 29 -0.51 1.49 11.84
C ASN A 29 -1.16 2.87 11.63
N LYS A 30 -0.96 3.74 12.63
CA LYS A 30 -1.44 5.14 12.62
C LYS A 30 -0.29 6.14 12.74
N ASP A 31 0.93 5.71 12.45
CA ASP A 31 2.14 6.53 12.54
C ASP A 31 2.78 6.61 11.16
N SER A 32 3.14 7.82 10.73
CA SER A 32 3.68 8.05 9.38
C SER A 32 4.93 7.24 9.08
N LYS A 33 5.86 7.14 10.06
CA LYS A 33 7.12 6.42 9.88
C LYS A 33 6.87 4.92 9.78
N LYS A 34 5.96 4.40 10.61
CA LYS A 34 5.56 2.98 10.57
C LYS A 34 4.81 2.63 9.29
N LEU A 35 3.90 3.48 8.81
CA LEU A 35 3.20 3.28 7.53
C LEU A 35 4.18 3.20 6.36
N TRP A 36 5.13 4.13 6.29
CA TRP A 36 6.13 4.13 5.22
C TRP A 36 7.07 2.93 5.30
N LYS A 37 7.46 2.54 6.53
CA LYS A 37 8.27 1.34 6.77
C LYS A 37 7.53 0.08 6.29
N ALA A 38 6.28 -0.12 6.73
CA ALA A 38 5.44 -1.25 6.34
C ALA A 38 5.24 -1.33 4.82
N TRP A 39 5.02 -0.19 4.16
CA TRP A 39 4.93 -0.14 2.70
C TRP A 39 6.24 -0.54 2.01
N SER A 40 7.37 -0.02 2.50
CA SER A 40 8.68 -0.34 1.93
C SER A 40 9.04 -1.82 2.11
N GLU A 41 8.76 -2.38 3.29
CA GLU A 41 8.96 -3.80 3.61
C GLU A 41 8.06 -4.70 2.77
N LEU A 42 6.78 -4.36 2.61
CA LEU A 42 5.86 -5.07 1.73
C LEU A 42 6.41 -5.17 0.30
N LEU A 43 6.83 -4.05 -0.28
CA LEU A 43 7.39 -4.02 -1.63
C LEU A 43 8.70 -4.82 -1.75
N ASP A 44 9.53 -4.79 -0.71
CA ASP A 44 10.79 -5.55 -0.69
C ASP A 44 10.55 -7.05 -0.62
N HIS A 45 9.72 -7.50 0.32
CA HIS A 45 9.34 -8.90 0.50
C HIS A 45 8.59 -9.44 -0.72
N TYR A 46 7.75 -8.63 -1.36
CA TYR A 46 7.12 -8.97 -2.64
C TYR A 46 8.15 -9.30 -3.73
N VAL A 47 9.12 -8.42 -3.97
CA VAL A 47 10.14 -8.63 -5.03
C VAL A 47 11.06 -9.82 -4.67
N LYS A 48 11.41 -9.98 -3.40
CA LYS A 48 12.21 -11.12 -2.92
C LYS A 48 11.47 -12.44 -3.06
N ALA A 49 10.19 -12.49 -2.71
CA ALA A 49 9.33 -13.67 -2.89
C ALA A 49 9.30 -14.08 -4.36
N VAL A 50 9.02 -13.16 -5.28
CA VAL A 50 9.02 -13.44 -6.73
C VAL A 50 10.38 -13.95 -7.20
N SER A 51 11.48 -13.32 -6.76
CA SER A 51 12.83 -13.75 -7.11
C SER A 51 13.16 -15.14 -6.58
N ALA A 52 12.77 -15.47 -5.36
CA ALA A 52 12.95 -16.80 -4.77
C ALA A 52 12.11 -17.86 -5.49
N MET A 53 10.83 -17.60 -5.75
CA MET A 53 9.95 -18.50 -6.52
C MET A 53 10.54 -18.80 -7.90
N ARG A 54 11.08 -17.79 -8.58
CA ARG A 54 11.73 -17.96 -9.88
C ARG A 54 12.95 -18.85 -9.79
N ARG A 55 13.85 -18.61 -8.83
CA ARG A 55 15.04 -19.45 -8.63
C ARG A 55 14.69 -20.90 -8.27
N ALA A 56 13.56 -21.12 -7.60
CA ALA A 56 13.09 -22.48 -7.34
C ALA A 56 12.62 -23.18 -8.63
N THR A 57 12.16 -22.44 -9.62
CA THR A 57 11.44 -22.97 -10.80
C THR A 57 12.09 -22.63 -12.15
N ASP A 58 13.32 -22.11 -12.18
CA ASP A 58 13.96 -21.60 -13.40
C ASP A 58 14.52 -22.69 -14.33
N GLN A 59 14.47 -23.95 -13.91
CA GLN A 59 15.04 -25.09 -14.62
C GLN A 59 14.03 -26.25 -14.73
N GLY A 60 14.25 -27.13 -15.71
CA GLY A 60 13.47 -28.36 -15.86
C GLY A 60 12.01 -28.12 -16.27
N SER A 61 11.12 -29.00 -15.80
CA SER A 61 9.70 -28.98 -16.17
C SER A 61 8.92 -27.79 -15.61
N SER A 62 9.40 -27.16 -14.54
CA SER A 62 8.77 -26.02 -13.88
C SER A 62 9.14 -24.67 -14.50
N LYS A 63 10.08 -24.61 -15.46
CA LYS A 63 10.48 -23.37 -16.15
C LYS A 63 9.31 -22.60 -16.76
N LYS A 64 8.36 -23.30 -17.40
CA LYS A 64 7.17 -22.66 -17.99
C LYS A 64 6.33 -21.91 -16.95
N TRP A 65 6.30 -22.40 -15.71
CA TRP A 65 5.61 -21.72 -14.62
C TRP A 65 6.34 -20.44 -14.20
N SER A 66 7.67 -20.47 -14.14
CA SER A 66 8.51 -19.28 -13.88
C SER A 66 8.32 -18.19 -14.94
N ASP A 67 8.23 -18.57 -16.21
CA ASP A 67 7.96 -17.65 -17.32
C ASP A 67 6.55 -17.04 -17.20
N SER A 68 5.54 -17.87 -16.90
CA SER A 68 4.15 -17.43 -16.65
C SER A 68 4.05 -16.47 -15.46
N LEU A 69 4.80 -16.72 -14.37
CA LEU A 69 4.86 -15.87 -13.20
C LEU A 69 5.31 -14.44 -13.55
N LEU A 70 6.35 -14.32 -14.38
CA LEU A 70 6.84 -13.03 -14.87
C LEU A 70 5.85 -12.35 -15.82
N GLU A 71 5.23 -13.10 -16.73
CA GLU A 71 4.21 -12.54 -17.61
C GLU A 71 3.03 -11.99 -16.83
N GLU A 72 2.55 -12.70 -15.81
CA GLU A 72 1.49 -12.23 -14.93
C GLU A 72 1.88 -10.94 -14.18
N GLN A 73 3.09 -10.89 -13.62
CA GLN A 73 3.60 -9.69 -12.96
C GLN A 73 3.64 -8.48 -13.91
N ARG A 74 4.05 -8.69 -15.17
CA ARG A 74 4.12 -7.62 -16.18
C ARG A 74 2.76 -7.18 -16.69
N ARG A 75 1.81 -8.11 -16.83
CA ARG A 75 0.48 -7.83 -17.39
C ARG A 75 -0.45 -7.18 -16.37
N ASN A 76 -0.28 -7.49 -15.08
CA ASN A 76 -1.06 -6.87 -14.02
C ASN A 76 -0.44 -5.51 -13.65
N LYS A 77 -1.18 -4.42 -13.91
CA LYS A 77 -0.74 -3.05 -13.65
C LYS A 77 -0.32 -2.81 -12.18
N ILE A 78 -1.02 -3.40 -11.22
CA ILE A 78 -0.72 -3.24 -9.79
C ILE A 78 0.61 -3.91 -9.44
N LEU A 79 0.80 -5.15 -9.90
CA LEU A 79 2.03 -5.92 -9.66
C LEU A 79 3.23 -5.28 -10.35
N GLN A 80 3.05 -4.83 -11.59
CA GLN A 80 4.06 -4.12 -12.35
C GLN A 80 4.44 -2.81 -11.64
N TYR A 81 3.45 -2.01 -11.24
CA TYR A 81 3.67 -0.78 -10.47
C TYR A 81 4.46 -1.05 -9.18
N ALA A 82 4.06 -2.06 -8.39
CA ALA A 82 4.74 -2.41 -7.14
C ALA A 82 6.20 -2.82 -7.35
N TYR A 83 6.47 -3.61 -8.39
CA TYR A 83 7.83 -3.99 -8.76
C TYR A 83 8.69 -2.76 -9.12
N GLN A 84 8.15 -1.85 -9.93
CA GLN A 84 8.85 -0.64 -10.34
C GLN A 84 9.02 0.35 -9.19
N ALA A 85 8.04 0.45 -8.29
CA ALA A 85 8.12 1.26 -7.09
C ALA A 85 9.28 0.80 -6.19
N ARG A 86 9.47 -0.52 -6.04
CA ARG A 86 10.61 -1.07 -5.30
C ARG A 86 11.94 -0.81 -5.99
N ASP A 87 11.99 -1.01 -7.31
CA ASP A 87 13.18 -0.75 -8.12
C ASP A 87 13.62 0.72 -8.03
N ASN A 88 12.66 1.64 -8.17
CA ASN A 88 12.87 3.06 -7.99
C ASN A 88 13.42 3.39 -6.59
N ALA A 89 12.83 2.81 -5.54
CA ALA A 89 13.30 3.01 -4.17
C ALA A 89 14.74 2.55 -3.91
N ASN A 90 15.23 1.56 -4.67
CA ASN A 90 16.63 1.12 -4.60
C ASN A 90 17.59 2.06 -5.33
N HIS A 91 17.10 2.81 -6.32
CA HIS A 91 17.93 3.62 -7.20
C HIS A 91 17.89 5.12 -6.88
N VAL A 92 16.77 5.61 -6.34
CA VAL A 92 16.59 6.99 -5.90
C VAL A 92 16.82 7.04 -4.40
N PHE A 93 17.90 7.71 -3.99
CA PHE A 93 18.32 7.82 -2.58
C PHE A 93 17.26 8.44 -1.66
N GLU A 94 16.24 9.12 -2.21
CA GLU A 94 15.12 9.69 -1.46
C GLU A 94 13.82 9.59 -2.28
N MET A 95 13.03 8.52 -2.12
CA MET A 95 11.61 8.62 -2.48
C MET A 95 10.99 9.73 -1.65
N THR A 96 10.33 10.69 -2.29
CA THR A 96 9.62 11.76 -1.60
C THR A 96 8.54 11.14 -0.73
N ARG A 97 8.80 11.04 0.58
CA ARG A 97 7.88 10.44 1.54
C ARG A 97 6.71 11.39 1.73
N ARG A 98 5.58 11.12 1.10
CA ARG A 98 4.35 11.87 1.36
C ARG A 98 3.42 11.02 2.21
N VAL A 99 3.29 11.42 3.47
CA VAL A 99 2.27 10.92 4.39
C VAL A 99 1.42 12.10 4.78
N GLU A 100 0.11 11.93 4.69
CA GLU A 100 -0.82 12.95 5.14
C GLU A 100 -1.05 12.80 6.64
N GLU A 101 -0.88 13.89 7.38
CA GLU A 101 -1.09 13.90 8.83
C GLU A 101 -2.59 13.82 9.17
N PRO A 102 -2.93 13.40 10.42
CA PRO A 102 -4.29 13.37 10.88
C PRO A 102 -4.85 14.77 10.80
N SER A 103 -6.13 14.83 10.48
CA SER A 103 -6.81 16.10 10.38
C SER A 103 -8.26 15.98 10.75
N VAL A 104 -8.77 17.07 11.32
CA VAL A 104 -10.21 17.29 11.43
C VAL A 104 -10.62 18.15 10.25
N SER A 105 -11.55 17.64 9.46
CA SER A 105 -12.18 18.40 8.39
C SER A 105 -13.57 18.87 8.82
N LEU A 106 -13.87 20.13 8.52
CA LEU A 106 -15.18 20.74 8.67
C LEU A 106 -15.70 21.07 7.27
N GLY A 107 -16.72 20.35 6.82
CA GLY A 107 -17.18 20.40 5.43
C GLY A 107 -16.10 19.94 4.45
N LYS A 108 -16.12 20.48 3.22
CA LYS A 108 -15.19 20.11 2.14
C LYS A 108 -13.92 20.96 2.05
N ILE A 109 -13.87 22.08 2.78
CA ILE A 109 -12.89 23.14 2.52
C ILE A 109 -11.92 23.32 3.68
N ILE A 110 -12.38 23.13 4.92
CA ILE A 110 -11.57 23.39 6.10
C ILE A 110 -10.94 22.10 6.57
N ARG A 111 -9.61 22.06 6.61
CA ARG A 111 -8.81 20.96 7.16
C ARG A 111 -7.88 21.53 8.23
N ILE A 112 -7.95 20.96 9.43
CA ILE A 112 -7.16 21.39 10.60
C ILE A 112 -6.22 20.24 10.97
N THR A 113 -4.91 20.48 10.93
CA THR A 113 -3.86 19.52 11.33
C THR A 113 -3.20 19.96 12.64
N GLY A 114 -2.41 19.07 13.26
CA GLY A 114 -1.61 19.39 14.44
C GLY A 114 -2.40 19.76 15.71
N ASN A 115 -1.71 20.40 16.64
CA ASN A 115 -2.31 20.93 17.88
C ASN A 115 -2.89 22.32 17.58
N SER A 116 -4.20 22.50 17.72
CA SER A 116 -4.84 23.78 17.38
C SER A 116 -6.08 24.04 18.23
N ARG A 117 -6.42 25.32 18.39
CA ARG A 117 -7.70 25.77 18.95
C ARG A 117 -8.28 26.81 17.99
N VAL A 118 -9.25 26.41 17.20
CA VAL A 118 -9.85 27.22 16.14
C VAL A 118 -11.27 27.62 16.55
N THR A 119 -11.60 28.90 16.37
CA THR A 119 -12.93 29.43 16.68
C THR A 119 -13.57 29.93 15.39
N PHE A 120 -14.77 29.43 15.11
CA PHE A 120 -15.58 29.76 13.95
C PHE A 120 -16.73 30.66 14.38
N ARG A 121 -16.79 31.87 13.81
CA ARG A 121 -17.91 32.79 13.93
C ARG A 121 -18.30 33.31 12.55
N ASP A 122 -19.59 33.32 12.28
CA ASP A 122 -20.26 33.92 11.12
C ASP A 122 -19.69 33.44 9.78
N ASN A 123 -19.39 32.13 9.70
CA ASN A 123 -18.78 31.53 8.52
C ASN A 123 -19.84 31.03 7.54
N TYR A 124 -19.55 31.17 6.25
CA TYR A 124 -20.34 30.58 5.18
C TYR A 124 -19.43 30.10 4.06
N ILE A 125 -19.87 29.05 3.36
CA ILE A 125 -19.25 28.56 2.14
C ILE A 125 -20.06 29.08 0.96
N VAL A 126 -19.39 29.60 -0.06
CA VAL A 126 -20.00 29.95 -1.35
C VAL A 126 -19.60 28.88 -2.35
N ASP A 127 -20.58 28.25 -3.00
CA ASP A 127 -20.31 27.29 -4.05
C ASP A 127 -19.94 27.99 -5.39
N PRO A 128 -19.45 27.25 -6.41
CA PRO A 128 -19.15 27.83 -7.72
C PRO A 128 -20.35 28.51 -8.42
N GLN A 129 -21.58 28.22 -7.99
CA GLN A 129 -22.83 28.77 -8.51
C GLN A 129 -23.29 30.02 -7.72
N GLY A 130 -22.56 30.42 -6.67
CA GLY A 130 -22.86 31.59 -5.85
C GLY A 130 -23.82 31.33 -4.67
N VAL A 131 -24.23 30.08 -4.42
CA VAL A 131 -25.12 29.71 -3.32
C VAL A 131 -24.33 29.73 -2.00
N LYS A 132 -24.91 30.36 -0.97
CA LYS A 132 -24.31 30.49 0.37
C LYS A 132 -24.82 29.40 1.30
N TYR A 133 -23.91 28.68 1.92
CA TYR A 133 -24.17 27.69 2.96
C TYR A 133 -23.60 28.17 4.29
N ILE A 134 -24.46 28.43 5.27
CA ILE A 134 -24.04 28.86 6.60
C ILE A 134 -23.35 27.68 7.29
N MET A 135 -22.13 27.91 7.78
CA MET A 135 -21.40 26.94 8.57
C MET A 135 -21.74 27.08 10.05
N PRO A 136 -21.68 25.99 10.83
CA PRO A 136 -21.94 26.08 12.27
C PRO A 136 -20.92 27.00 12.94
N ASN A 137 -21.39 27.83 13.87
CA ASN A 137 -20.53 28.58 14.76
C ASN A 137 -20.05 27.67 15.89
N GLY A 138 -18.81 27.88 16.34
CA GLY A 138 -18.28 27.11 17.45
C GLY A 138 -16.77 27.18 17.60
N GLN A 139 -16.23 26.23 18.34
CA GLN A 139 -14.82 26.06 18.62
C GLN A 139 -14.45 24.60 18.44
N ILE A 140 -13.30 24.38 17.82
CA ILE A 140 -12.66 23.08 17.65
C ILE A 140 -11.29 23.14 18.29
N THR A 141 -11.01 22.18 19.16
CA THR A 141 -9.68 21.93 19.71
C THR A 141 -9.19 20.61 19.13
N THR A 142 -8.01 20.63 18.50
CA THR A 142 -7.33 19.43 18.00
C THR A 142 -6.05 19.17 18.77
N GLN A 143 -5.70 17.89 18.91
CA GLN A 143 -4.40 17.44 19.38
C GLN A 143 -3.85 16.42 18.39
N GLY A 144 -2.68 16.69 17.82
CA GLY A 144 -2.07 15.88 16.76
C GLY A 144 -2.98 15.70 15.55
N GLY A 145 -3.79 16.71 15.22
CA GLY A 145 -4.73 16.67 14.10
C GLY A 145 -6.02 15.89 14.37
N ARG A 146 -6.21 15.31 15.57
CA ARG A 146 -7.45 14.65 15.98
C ARG A 146 -8.32 15.57 16.82
N PHE A 147 -9.64 15.39 16.75
CA PHE A 147 -10.57 16.17 17.56
C PHE A 147 -10.40 15.82 19.05
N LYS A 148 -10.15 16.84 19.87
CA LYS A 148 -10.00 16.71 21.32
C LYS A 148 -11.19 17.28 22.10
N GLY A 149 -11.82 18.33 21.58
CA GLY A 149 -12.94 18.98 22.25
C GLY A 149 -13.42 20.22 21.52
N GLY A 150 -14.54 20.78 21.96
CA GLY A 150 -15.22 21.85 21.26
C GLY A 150 -16.74 21.73 21.38
N ASN A 151 -17.45 22.69 20.83
CA ASN A 151 -18.93 22.71 20.80
C ASN A 151 -19.50 22.45 19.39
N PHE A 152 -18.66 22.02 18.44
CA PHE A 152 -19.14 21.54 17.14
C PHE A 152 -19.84 20.17 17.28
N PRO A 153 -20.97 19.95 16.60
CA PRO A 153 -21.58 18.63 16.50
C PRO A 153 -20.60 17.63 15.88
N ARG A 154 -20.53 16.40 16.41
CA ARG A 154 -19.60 15.39 15.86
C ARG A 154 -19.92 15.00 14.42
N GLU A 155 -21.19 15.06 14.05
CA GLU A 155 -21.71 14.69 12.73
C GLU A 155 -21.16 15.56 11.60
N VAL A 156 -20.78 16.82 11.90
CA VAL A 156 -20.20 17.74 10.91
C VAL A 156 -18.67 17.66 10.83
N LEU A 157 -18.05 16.89 11.73
CA LEU A 157 -16.60 16.71 11.81
C LEU A 157 -16.21 15.39 11.17
N LYS A 158 -15.42 15.44 10.10
CA LYS A 158 -14.74 14.25 9.57
C LYS A 158 -13.33 14.18 10.13
N GLN A 159 -13.01 13.12 10.85
CA GLN A 159 -11.61 12.86 11.23
C GLN A 159 -10.97 12.00 10.14
N ASN A 160 -9.83 12.46 9.63
CA ASN A 160 -8.98 11.67 8.74
C ASN A 160 -7.75 11.26 9.54
N GLU A 161 -7.43 9.97 9.52
CA GLU A 161 -6.24 9.40 10.15
C GLU A 161 -5.03 9.52 9.22
N HIS A 162 -3.84 9.16 9.71
CA HIS A 162 -2.66 9.04 8.85
C HIS A 162 -2.90 8.02 7.75
N TYR A 163 -2.54 8.36 6.51
CA TYR A 163 -2.51 7.41 5.40
C TYR A 163 -1.33 7.69 4.47
N LEU A 164 -0.92 6.64 3.76
CA LEU A 164 0.18 6.72 2.82
C LEU A 164 -0.32 7.23 1.48
N VAL A 165 0.31 8.29 0.97
CA VAL A 165 0.05 8.78 -0.39
C VAL A 165 1.02 8.10 -1.34
N ILE A 166 0.47 7.40 -2.33
CA ILE A 166 1.25 6.76 -3.37
C ILE A 166 1.38 7.73 -4.54
N SER A 167 2.61 7.94 -5.00
CA SER A 167 2.93 8.78 -6.16
C SER A 167 3.24 7.95 -7.40
N GLU A 168 3.28 8.60 -8.55
CA GLU A 168 3.77 7.98 -9.78
C GLU A 168 5.24 7.56 -9.62
N VAL A 169 5.66 6.57 -10.41
CA VAL A 169 7.01 6.02 -10.36
C VAL A 169 7.69 6.22 -11.71
N GLN A 170 8.84 6.89 -11.70
CA GLN A 170 9.69 7.05 -12.87
C GLN A 170 10.95 6.21 -12.68
N THR A 171 11.15 5.21 -13.55
CA THR A 171 12.39 4.43 -13.61
C THR A 171 13.09 4.66 -14.94
N ARG A 172 14.28 4.06 -15.13
CA ARG A 172 14.96 4.04 -16.43
C ARG A 172 14.10 3.39 -17.52
N SER A 173 13.18 2.51 -17.13
CA SER A 173 12.32 1.75 -18.05
C SER A 173 11.07 2.51 -18.47
N GLY A 174 10.79 3.68 -17.88
CA GLY A 174 9.64 4.51 -18.23
C GLY A 174 8.91 5.07 -17.02
N PHE A 175 7.70 5.54 -17.28
CA PHE A 175 6.79 6.12 -16.30
C PHE A 175 5.66 5.13 -15.98
N TYR A 176 5.33 5.00 -14.70
CA TYR A 176 4.32 4.08 -14.20
C TYR A 176 3.30 4.84 -13.37
N ASP A 177 2.09 4.92 -13.91
CA ASP A 177 0.97 5.60 -13.29
C ASP A 177 0.51 4.90 -12.01
N ILE A 178 -0.09 5.67 -11.11
CA ILE A 178 -0.70 5.15 -9.90
C ILE A 178 -1.91 4.26 -10.29
N PRO A 179 -1.95 2.96 -9.90
CA PRO A 179 -3.08 2.10 -10.20
C PRO A 179 -4.30 2.46 -9.33
N ASN A 180 -5.48 2.06 -9.79
CA ASN A 180 -6.77 2.20 -9.09
C ASN A 180 -7.07 3.64 -8.66
N LEU A 181 -7.12 4.54 -9.65
CA LEU A 181 -7.44 5.96 -9.44
C LEU A 181 -8.85 6.18 -8.88
N ASP A 182 -9.78 5.26 -9.15
CA ASP A 182 -11.15 5.28 -8.62
C ASP A 182 -11.19 5.04 -7.10
N THR A 183 -10.17 4.39 -6.54
CA THR A 183 -10.04 4.19 -5.10
C THR A 183 -9.65 5.50 -4.43
N LYS A 184 -10.34 5.81 -3.31
CA LYS A 184 -9.96 6.91 -2.43
C LYS A 184 -8.49 6.80 -2.04
N GLU A 185 -7.77 7.92 -2.14
CA GLU A 185 -6.32 7.98 -1.87
C GLU A 185 -5.93 7.35 -0.53
N GLU A 186 -6.75 7.58 0.52
CA GLU A 186 -6.59 7.02 1.87
C GLU A 186 -6.58 5.48 1.94
N ASN A 187 -7.18 4.80 0.96
CA ASN A 187 -7.30 3.34 0.91
C ASN A 187 -6.40 2.70 -0.14
N ARG A 188 -5.81 3.50 -1.04
CA ARG A 188 -5.15 2.98 -2.24
C ARG A 188 -3.95 2.10 -1.93
N ALA A 189 -3.16 2.46 -0.93
CA ALA A 189 -2.00 1.66 -0.52
C ALA A 189 -2.42 0.29 0.04
N ASN A 190 -3.50 0.26 0.81
CA ASN A 190 -4.06 -0.97 1.34
C ASN A 190 -4.61 -1.88 0.23
N GLU A 191 -5.29 -1.31 -0.76
CA GLU A 191 -5.83 -2.08 -1.88
C GLU A 191 -4.72 -2.69 -2.75
N ILE A 192 -3.65 -1.94 -3.02
CA ILE A 192 -2.48 -2.47 -3.71
C ILE A 192 -1.85 -3.62 -2.90
N ALA A 193 -1.69 -3.43 -1.59
CA ALA A 193 -1.14 -4.44 -0.70
C ALA A 193 -1.97 -5.72 -0.69
N GLU A 194 -3.30 -5.59 -0.62
CA GLU A 194 -4.24 -6.72 -0.70
C GLU A 194 -4.13 -7.48 -2.02
N CYS A 195 -4.03 -6.76 -3.14
CA CYS A 195 -3.86 -7.38 -4.45
C CYS A 195 -2.53 -8.17 -4.53
N ILE A 196 -1.44 -7.61 -4.02
CA ILE A 196 -0.14 -8.28 -3.95
C ILE A 196 -0.23 -9.54 -3.10
N CYS A 197 -0.76 -9.45 -1.88
CA CYS A 197 -0.88 -10.60 -0.96
C CYS A 197 -1.77 -11.70 -1.54
N TYR A 198 -2.91 -11.34 -2.14
CA TYR A 198 -3.80 -12.30 -2.79
C TYR A 198 -3.08 -13.05 -3.93
N TRP A 199 -2.35 -12.33 -4.78
CA TRP A 199 -1.60 -12.94 -5.86
C TRP A 199 -0.47 -13.83 -5.34
N LEU A 200 0.29 -13.38 -4.33
CA LEU A 200 1.36 -14.18 -3.70
C LEU A 200 0.81 -15.46 -3.08
N ASP A 201 -0.33 -15.42 -2.38
CA ASP A 201 -0.94 -16.61 -1.79
C ASP A 201 -1.40 -17.61 -2.86
N LYS A 202 -1.99 -17.11 -3.96
CA LYS A 202 -2.29 -17.95 -5.12
C LYS A 202 -1.03 -18.65 -5.65
N LYS A 203 0.07 -17.91 -5.81
CA LYS A 203 1.35 -18.45 -6.32
C LYS A 203 2.03 -19.40 -5.35
N LYS A 204 1.91 -19.18 -4.04
CA LYS A 204 2.31 -20.14 -3.01
C LYS A 204 1.61 -21.49 -3.20
N ASN A 205 0.28 -21.48 -3.38
CA ASN A 205 -0.49 -22.72 -3.55
C ASN A 205 -0.12 -23.48 -4.84
N GLU A 206 0.09 -22.75 -5.94
CA GLU A 206 0.60 -23.32 -7.19
C GLU A 206 1.99 -23.95 -7.00
N LEU A 207 2.90 -23.24 -6.33
CA LEU A 207 4.27 -23.68 -6.10
C LEU A 207 4.37 -24.92 -5.19
N ILE A 208 3.56 -24.98 -4.13
CA ILE A 208 3.46 -26.16 -3.25
C ILE A 208 2.97 -27.38 -4.05
N SER A 209 2.04 -27.17 -4.98
CA SER A 209 1.52 -28.26 -5.83
C SER A 209 2.61 -28.78 -6.78
N LEU A 210 3.37 -27.87 -7.41
CA LEU A 210 4.50 -28.23 -8.27
C LEU A 210 5.58 -29.02 -7.51
N ALA A 211 5.93 -28.59 -6.29
CA ALA A 211 6.93 -29.29 -5.48
C ALA A 211 6.52 -30.74 -5.18
N LYS A 212 5.24 -30.97 -4.84
CA LYS A 212 4.68 -32.31 -4.61
C LYS A 212 4.69 -33.18 -5.86
N GLU A 213 4.44 -32.60 -7.04
CA GLU A 213 4.50 -33.34 -8.31
C GLU A 213 5.93 -33.75 -8.68
N GLU A 214 6.92 -32.87 -8.42
CA GLU A 214 8.33 -33.17 -8.67
C GLU A 214 8.88 -34.23 -7.70
N GLU A 215 8.44 -34.22 -6.43
CA GLU A 215 8.70 -35.28 -5.45
C GLU A 215 8.23 -36.64 -5.93
N LYS A 216 6.97 -36.72 -6.41
CA LYS A 216 6.39 -37.97 -6.94
C LYS A 216 7.11 -38.50 -8.17
N ARG A 217 7.62 -37.63 -9.04
CA ARG A 217 8.39 -38.04 -10.24
C ARG A 217 9.81 -38.49 -9.92
N SER A 218 10.35 -38.05 -8.79
CA SER A 218 11.71 -38.38 -8.35
C SER A 218 11.78 -39.64 -7.47
N SER A 219 10.63 -40.19 -7.06
CA SER A 219 10.49 -41.39 -6.22
C SER A 219 10.18 -42.59 -7.09
#